data_AF-A0A0N9YES9-F1
#
_entry.id   AF-A0A0N9YES9-F1
#
_cell.length_a   1.000
_cell.length_b   1.000
_cell.length_c   1.000
_cell.angle_alpha   90.00
_cell.angle_beta   90.00
_cell.angle_gamma   90.00
#
_symmetry.space_group_name_H-M   'P 1'
#
loop_
_entity.id
_entity.type
_entity.pdbx_description
1 polymer ?
#
loop_
_entity_poly.entity_id
_entity_poly.type
_entity_poly.pdbx_seq_one_letter_code
_entity_poly.pdbx_strand_id
1 'polypeptide(L)' 'MSAVPAGTVLTCAHEGCGCRIRVESECHCEGPESSYKCTCGADMVPVTQ' A
#
# COMPACT_ATOMS: atom_id res chain seq x y z
N MET A 1 10.97 -2.61 -10.00
CA MET A 1 9.60 -3.13 -9.81
C MET A 1 9.47 -3.70 -8.41
N SER A 2 9.00 -2.90 -7.46
CA SER A 2 8.71 -3.40 -6.10
C SER A 2 7.26 -3.86 -6.04
N ALA A 3 6.99 -5.10 -6.45
CA ALA A 3 5.71 -5.75 -6.18
C ALA A 3 5.52 -5.84 -4.65
N VAL A 4 4.34 -5.48 -4.15
CA VAL A 4 4.01 -5.64 -2.73
C VAL A 4 3.44 -7.05 -2.54
N PRO A 5 4.10 -7.94 -1.78
CA PRO A 5 3.69 -9.33 -1.65
C PRO A 5 2.28 -9.51 -1.09
N ALA A 6 1.58 -10.56 -1.52
CA ALA A 6 0.34 -10.99 -0.91
C ALA A 6 0.53 -11.22 0.61
N GLY A 7 -0.47 -10.83 1.40
CA GLY A 7 -0.42 -10.85 2.86
C GLY A 7 0.22 -9.62 3.50
N THR A 8 0.92 -8.77 2.75
CA THR A 8 1.47 -7.52 3.28
C THR A 8 0.34 -6.60 3.76
N VAL A 9 0.47 -6.07 4.97
CA VAL A 9 -0.44 -5.08 5.52
C VAL A 9 0.15 -3.70 5.28
N LEU A 10 -0.63 -2.83 4.63
CA LEU A 10 -0.28 -1.44 4.40
C LEU A 10 -1.10 -0.53 5.32
N THR A 11 -0.48 0.54 5.81
CA THR A 11 -1.12 1.61 6.56
C THR A 11 -0.96 2.93 5.82
N CYS A 12 -1.96 3.80 5.90
CA CYS A 12 -1.85 5.14 5.37
C CYS A 12 -0.77 5.94 6.15
N ALA A 13 0.09 6.65 5.43
CA ALA A 13 1.13 7.49 6.02
C ALA A 13 0.61 8.84 6.56
N HIS A 14 -0.65 9.19 6.29
CA HIS A 14 -1.26 10.40 6.83
C HIS A 14 -1.61 10.20 8.32
N GLU A 15 -1.03 11.03 9.17
CA GLU A 15 -1.37 11.09 10.59
C GLU A 15 -2.88 11.32 10.79
N GLY A 16 -3.50 10.52 11.65
CA GLY A 16 -4.94 10.62 11.94
C GLY A 16 -5.87 9.92 10.94
N CYS A 17 -5.38 9.50 9.77
CA CYS A 17 -6.22 8.77 8.81
C CYS A 17 -6.52 7.33 9.27
N GLY A 18 -5.47 6.60 9.70
CA GLY A 18 -5.62 5.27 10.30
C GLY A 18 -6.07 4.14 9.36
N CYS A 19 -6.28 4.40 8.06
CA CYS A 19 -6.66 3.38 7.10
C CYS A 19 -5.61 2.27 7.00
N ARG A 20 -6.09 1.02 6.99
CA ARG A 20 -5.27 -0.17 6.77
C ARG A 20 -5.90 -1.06 5.72
N ILE A 21 -5.07 -1.62 4.85
CA ILE A 21 -5.47 -2.62 3.87
C ILE A 21 -4.50 -3.79 3.91
N ARG A 22 -4.94 -4.95 3.42
CA ARG A 22 -4.09 -6.11 3.19
C ARG A 22 -4.05 -6.36 1.69
N VAL A 23 -2.86 -6.59 1.15
CA VAL A 23 -2.72 -7.04 -0.23
C VAL A 23 -3.15 -8.51 -0.29
N GLU A 24 -4.25 -8.81 -0.99
CA GLU A 24 -4.71 -10.20 -1.16
C GLU A 24 -3.96 -10.93 -2.27
N SER A 25 -3.51 -10.22 -3.30
CA SER A 25 -2.75 -10.77 -4.42
C SER A 25 -1.79 -9.72 -4.97
N GLU A 26 -0.61 -10.18 -5.41
CA GLU A 26 0.41 -9.31 -5.98
C GLU A 26 -0.06 -8.72 -7.31
N CYS A 27 0.14 -7.41 -7.48
CA CYS A 27 -0.14 -6.73 -8.74
C CYS A 27 1.11 -6.79 -9.62
N HIS A 28 0.98 -7.41 -10.80
CA HIS A 28 2.05 -7.53 -11.80
C HIS A 28 1.78 -6.66 -13.05
N CYS A 29 0.91 -5.66 -12.94
CA CYS A 29 0.60 -4.77 -14.05
C CYS A 29 1.85 -3.97 -14.46
N GLU A 30 2.12 -3.89 -15.76
CA GLU A 30 3.13 -2.99 -16.32
C GLU A 30 2.62 -1.55 -16.19
N GLY A 31 3.26 -0.78 -15.32
CA GLY A 31 2.90 0.61 -15.03
C GLY A 31 4.01 1.31 -14.23
N PRO A 32 3.89 2.63 -14.00
CA PRO A 32 4.81 3.32 -13.11
C PRO A 32 4.86 2.59 -11.76
N GLU A 33 6.02 2.59 -11.10
CA GLU A 33 6.27 1.95 -9.79
C GLU A 33 5.40 2.58 -8.68
N SER A 34 4.10 2.43 -8.81
CA SER A 34 3.09 3.23 -8.14
C SER A 34 2.88 2.65 -6.76
N SER A 35 3.21 3.43 -5.75
CA SER A 35 2.78 3.19 -4.39
C SER A 35 1.26 3.14 -4.32
N TYR A 36 0.72 2.24 -3.49
CA TYR A 36 -0.70 2.22 -3.18
C TYR A 36 -1.10 3.57 -2.58
N LYS A 37 -2.18 4.16 -3.08
CA LYS A 37 -2.71 5.43 -2.57
C LYS A 37 -3.95 5.20 -1.72
N CYS A 38 -4.00 5.86 -0.58
CA CYS A 38 -5.22 5.96 0.21
C CYS A 38 -6.18 6.95 -0.45
N THR A 39 -7.49 6.79 -0.22
CA THR A 39 -8.51 7.74 -0.69
C THR A 39 -8.29 9.17 -0.17
N CYS A 40 -7.59 9.35 0.95
CA CYS A 40 -7.21 10.68 1.45
C CYS A 40 -6.08 11.34 0.61
N GLY A 41 -5.51 10.64 -0.36
CA GLY A 41 -4.45 11.11 -1.26
C GLY A 41 -3.02 10.74 -0.82
N ALA A 42 -2.83 10.31 0.43
CA ALA A 42 -1.53 9.92 0.95
C ALA A 42 -1.10 8.52 0.51
N ASP A 43 0.21 8.27 0.55
CA ASP A 43 0.78 6.95 0.30
C ASP A 43 0.40 5.94 1.38
N MET A 44 0.27 4.68 0.95
CA MET A 44 0.16 3.54 1.83
C MET A 44 1.52 2.85 1.92
N VAL A 45 2.01 2.67 3.15
CA VAL A 45 3.32 2.12 3.45
C VAL A 45 3.17 0.81 4.23
N PRO A 46 4.10 -0.15 4.08
CA PRO A 46 4.07 -1.37 4.88
C PRO A 46 4.07 -1.08 6.38
N VAL A 47 3.25 -1.80 7.13
CA VAL A 47 3.36 -1.81 8.59
C VAL A 47 4.61 -2.60 8.94
N THR A 48 5.67 -1.91 9.37
CA THR A 48 6.82 -2.55 9.99
C THR A 48 6.44 -2.92 11.42
N GLN A 49 6.59 -4.20 11.79
CA GLN A 49 6.42 -4.65 13.17
C GLN A 49 7.56 -4.15 14.06
#